data_AF-I0LAR6-F1
#
_entry.id   AF-I0LAR6-F1
#
_cell.length_a   1.000
_cell.length_b   1.000
_cell.length_c   1.000
_cell.angle_alpha   90.00
_cell.angle_beta   90.00
_cell.angle_gamma   90.00
#
_symmetry.space_group_name_H-M   'P 1'
#
loop_
_entity.id
_entity.type
_entity.pdbx_description
1 polymer ?
#
loop_
_entity_poly.entity_id
_entity_poly.type
_entity_poly.pdbx_seq_one_letter_code
_entity_poly.pdbx_strand_id
1 'polypeptide(L)'
;MGGVLTGERELRDLVTGDPWLTRALTVVRDSGLPDAWIGAGALRDLVWGERYGDGFDPATVRDVDVVFFDPTRLSRDDDHRATARLAAAWAEPPWEARNQAAVHTWYASKFGGDPIPAYRSVAEAVATWPEYATAVAVRLRPTGGLEVCAPYGLGDLLGGVWRHNPARVDVALSRQRLARHRPAQRWPGVTVIDPG
;
A
#
# COMPACT_ATOMS: atom_id res chain seq x y z
N MET A 1 24.25 -3.43 -8.01
CA MET A 1 23.49 -2.22 -8.39
C MET A 1 22.55 -2.41 -9.59
N GLY A 2 22.75 -3.38 -10.49
CA GLY A 2 21.87 -3.58 -11.66
C GLY A 2 20.45 -4.07 -11.36
N GLY A 3 20.25 -4.98 -10.40
CA GLY A 3 18.93 -5.56 -10.12
C GLY A 3 17.90 -4.61 -9.50
N VAL A 4 18.34 -3.64 -8.69
CA VAL A 4 17.45 -2.64 -8.05
C VAL A 4 16.86 -1.69 -9.10
N LEU A 5 17.67 -1.24 -10.06
CA LEU A 5 17.24 -0.36 -11.14
C LEU A 5 16.28 -1.05 -12.11
N THR A 6 16.41 -2.37 -12.30
CA THR A 6 15.47 -3.16 -13.11
C THR A 6 14.11 -3.28 -12.42
N GLY A 7 14.08 -3.61 -11.12
CA GLY A 7 12.81 -3.79 -10.40
C GLY A 7 12.00 -2.50 -10.30
N GLU A 8 12.63 -1.36 -10.03
CA GLU A 8 11.89 -0.09 -10.02
C GLU A 8 11.34 0.30 -11.39
N ARG A 9 12.09 0.05 -12.46
CA ARG A 9 11.61 0.29 -13.83
C ARG A 9 10.40 -0.58 -14.12
N GLU A 10 10.47 -1.86 -13.81
CA GLU A 10 9.35 -2.80 -14.02
C GLU A 10 8.08 -2.34 -13.26
N LEU A 11 8.21 -1.98 -11.98
CA LEU A 11 7.06 -1.46 -11.23
C LEU A 11 6.50 -0.18 -11.86
N ARG A 12 7.36 0.74 -12.31
CA ARG A 12 6.92 1.96 -13.00
C ARG A 12 6.18 1.63 -14.29
N ASP A 13 6.68 0.69 -15.09
CA ASP A 13 6.07 0.30 -16.36
C ASP A 13 4.70 -0.35 -16.12
N LEU A 14 4.56 -1.24 -15.14
CA LEU A 14 3.27 -1.83 -14.75
C LEU A 14 2.27 -0.76 -14.30
N VAL A 15 2.70 0.16 -13.42
CA VAL A 15 1.82 1.21 -12.88
C VAL A 15 1.38 2.21 -13.96
N THR A 16 2.31 2.63 -14.82
CA THR A 16 2.02 3.60 -15.90
C THR A 16 1.32 2.97 -17.10
N GLY A 17 1.45 1.65 -17.27
CA GLY A 17 0.72 0.87 -18.25
C GLY A 17 -0.75 0.63 -17.88
N ASP A 18 -1.10 0.68 -16.60
CA ASP A 18 -2.47 0.56 -16.12
C ASP A 18 -3.19 1.93 -16.04
N PRO A 19 -4.22 2.18 -16.88
CA PRO A 19 -4.92 3.47 -16.89
C PRO A 19 -5.68 3.75 -15.59
N TRP A 20 -6.19 2.71 -14.93
CA TRP A 20 -6.99 2.86 -13.72
C TRP A 20 -6.13 3.36 -12.55
N LEU A 21 -4.98 2.73 -12.31
CA LEU A 21 -4.05 3.11 -11.26
C LEU A 21 -3.36 4.44 -11.58
N THR A 22 -3.04 4.70 -12.85
CA THR A 22 -2.52 6.01 -13.27
C THR A 22 -3.52 7.14 -12.99
N ARG A 23 -4.81 6.91 -13.25
CA ARG A 23 -5.88 7.85 -12.87
C ARG A 23 -5.99 7.97 -11.35
N ALA A 24 -5.91 6.88 -10.61
CA ALA A 24 -5.99 6.90 -9.14
C ALA A 24 -4.86 7.77 -8.54
N LEU A 25 -3.64 7.59 -9.01
CA LEU A 25 -2.49 8.40 -8.61
C LEU A 25 -2.64 9.87 -8.98
N THR A 26 -3.26 10.16 -10.12
CA THR A 26 -3.58 11.53 -10.55
C THR A 26 -4.57 12.18 -9.58
N VAL A 27 -5.64 11.47 -9.19
CA VAL A 27 -6.61 11.94 -8.20
C VAL A 27 -5.95 12.20 -6.85
N VAL A 28 -5.09 11.30 -6.38
CA VAL A 28 -4.36 11.47 -5.11
C VAL A 28 -3.41 12.67 -5.17
N ARG A 29 -2.65 12.84 -6.26
CA ARG A 29 -1.78 14.02 -6.45
C ARG A 29 -2.59 15.32 -6.42
N ASP A 30 -3.68 15.39 -7.18
CA ASP A 30 -4.49 16.60 -7.35
C ASP A 30 -5.37 16.89 -6.11
N SER A 31 -5.51 15.92 -5.21
CA SER A 31 -6.14 16.11 -3.91
C SER A 31 -5.36 17.05 -2.98
N GLY A 32 -4.07 17.32 -3.23
CA GLY A 32 -3.26 18.19 -2.37
C GLY A 32 -3.09 17.67 -0.93
N LEU A 33 -3.36 16.38 -0.67
CA LEU A 33 -3.02 15.75 0.60
C LEU A 33 -1.48 15.76 0.77
N PRO A 34 -0.96 16.14 1.95
CA PRO A 34 0.47 16.28 2.16
C PRO A 34 1.17 14.92 2.18
N ASP A 35 2.24 14.79 1.39
CA ASP A 35 3.04 13.57 1.28
C ASP A 35 2.18 12.31 1.06
N ALA A 36 1.25 12.36 0.11
CA ALA A 36 0.28 11.28 -0.15
C ALA A 36 0.78 10.25 -1.18
N TRP A 37 0.49 8.97 -0.90
CA TRP A 37 0.92 7.81 -1.68
C TRP A 37 -0.19 6.76 -1.77
N ILE A 38 -0.18 5.96 -2.83
CA ILE A 38 -0.99 4.74 -2.96
C ILE A 38 -0.09 3.54 -2.73
N GLY A 39 -0.53 2.53 -1.97
CA GLY A 39 0.31 1.35 -1.74
C GLY A 39 -0.45 0.06 -1.48
N ALA A 40 0.25 -0.88 -0.84
CA ALA A 40 -0.30 -2.07 -0.21
C ALA A 40 -1.10 -2.97 -1.16
N GLY A 41 -2.41 -3.10 -0.95
CA GLY A 41 -3.26 -4.06 -1.63
C GLY A 41 -3.36 -3.82 -3.14
N ALA A 42 -3.59 -2.57 -3.55
CA ALA A 42 -3.79 -2.23 -4.95
C ALA A 42 -2.53 -2.49 -5.81
N LEU A 43 -1.34 -2.15 -5.29
CA LEU A 43 -0.08 -2.43 -6.00
C LEU A 43 0.22 -3.92 -6.09
N ARG A 44 -0.02 -4.68 -5.00
CA ARG A 44 0.12 -6.14 -5.03
C ARG A 44 -0.84 -6.75 -6.04
N ASP A 45 -2.10 -6.33 -6.03
CA ASP A 45 -3.13 -6.90 -6.90
C ASP A 45 -2.82 -6.62 -8.38
N LEU A 46 -2.31 -5.42 -8.72
CA LEU A 46 -1.78 -5.11 -10.05
C LEU A 46 -0.62 -6.02 -10.42
N VAL A 47 0.47 -5.99 -9.65
CA VAL A 47 1.69 -6.74 -10.00
C VAL A 47 1.42 -8.24 -10.07
N TRP A 48 0.66 -8.78 -9.13
CA TRP A 48 0.39 -10.22 -9.09
C TRP A 48 -0.68 -10.65 -10.07
N GLY A 49 -1.66 -9.79 -10.37
CA GLY A 49 -2.60 -10.00 -11.48
C GLY A 49 -1.86 -10.15 -12.80
N GLU A 50 -0.97 -9.21 -13.11
CA GLU A 50 -0.21 -9.20 -14.37
C GLU A 50 0.84 -10.32 -14.47
N ARG A 51 1.54 -10.63 -13.37
CA ARG A 51 2.67 -11.59 -13.40
C ARG A 51 2.29 -13.03 -13.08
N TYR A 52 1.26 -13.24 -12.27
CA TYR A 52 0.95 -14.53 -11.65
C TYR A 52 -0.54 -14.92 -11.76
N GLY A 53 -1.33 -14.13 -12.49
CA GLY A 53 -2.75 -14.38 -12.76
C GLY A 53 -3.12 -14.03 -14.20
N ASP A 54 -4.41 -13.76 -14.40
CA ASP A 54 -4.99 -13.49 -15.72
C ASP A 54 -5.06 -11.97 -16.06
N GLY A 55 -4.24 -11.16 -15.40
CA GLY A 55 -4.24 -9.70 -15.49
C GLY A 55 -4.85 -9.01 -14.27
N PHE A 56 -4.73 -7.68 -14.23
CA PHE A 56 -5.32 -6.84 -13.20
C PHE A 56 -6.77 -6.47 -13.53
N ASP A 57 -7.67 -6.68 -12.57
CA ASP A 57 -9.07 -6.27 -12.66
C ASP A 57 -9.40 -5.27 -11.54
N PRO A 58 -9.57 -3.97 -11.88
CA PRO A 58 -9.99 -2.93 -10.95
C PRO A 58 -11.29 -3.23 -10.19
N ALA A 59 -12.22 -4.00 -10.77
CA ALA A 59 -13.48 -4.35 -10.12
C ALA A 59 -13.29 -5.29 -8.91
N THR A 60 -12.13 -5.96 -8.82
CA THR A 60 -11.79 -6.84 -7.70
C THR A 60 -11.00 -6.14 -6.59
N VAL A 61 -10.64 -4.86 -6.78
CA VAL A 61 -9.94 -4.06 -5.77
C VAL A 61 -10.90 -3.80 -4.62
N ARG A 62 -10.52 -4.24 -3.42
CA ARG A 62 -11.33 -4.10 -2.20
C ARG A 62 -11.20 -2.72 -1.56
N ASP A 63 -10.01 -2.14 -1.67
CA ASP A 63 -9.62 -0.90 -1.01
C ASP A 63 -8.46 -0.26 -1.81
N VAL A 64 -8.45 1.06 -1.86
CA VAL A 64 -7.31 1.85 -2.32
C VAL A 64 -6.71 2.56 -1.13
N ASP A 65 -5.69 1.93 -0.54
CA ASP A 65 -4.92 2.46 0.57
C ASP A 65 -4.19 3.74 0.14
N VAL A 66 -4.68 4.90 0.59
CA VAL A 66 -4.02 6.20 0.44
C VAL A 66 -3.40 6.60 1.77
N VAL A 67 -2.08 6.54 1.85
CA VAL A 67 -1.36 6.98 3.04
C VAL A 67 -0.76 8.36 2.82
N PHE A 68 -0.98 9.26 3.77
CA PHE A 68 -0.47 10.62 3.73
C PHE A 68 0.13 11.00 5.08
N PHE A 69 0.90 12.09 5.15
CA PHE A 69 1.58 12.49 6.38
C PHE A 69 1.32 13.96 6.70
N ASP A 70 0.49 14.20 7.72
CA ASP A 70 0.22 15.53 8.25
C ASP A 70 0.31 15.55 9.79
N PRO A 71 1.44 15.98 10.38
CA PRO A 71 1.59 16.02 11.83
C PRO A 71 0.70 17.08 12.51
N THR A 72 0.04 17.94 11.75
CA THR A 72 -0.84 19.00 12.28
C THR A 72 -2.31 18.58 12.40
N ARG A 73 -2.67 17.40 11.87
CA ARG A 73 -4.06 16.91 11.73
C ARG A 73 -4.18 15.46 12.20
N LEU A 74 -4.29 15.23 13.51
CA LEU A 74 -4.16 13.89 14.10
C LEU A 74 -5.50 13.18 14.40
N SER A 75 -6.63 13.73 13.97
CA SER A 75 -7.95 13.18 14.29
C SER A 75 -8.44 12.15 13.26
N ARG A 76 -9.31 11.22 13.69
CA ARG A 76 -9.99 10.30 12.77
C ARG A 76 -10.91 11.02 11.78
N ASP A 77 -11.41 12.20 12.12
CA ASP A 77 -12.20 13.02 11.22
C ASP A 77 -11.37 13.60 10.08
N ASP A 78 -10.07 13.83 10.28
CA ASP A 78 -9.16 14.24 9.20
C ASP A 78 -9.01 13.13 8.16
N ASP A 79 -8.90 11.86 8.59
CA ASP A 79 -8.90 10.70 7.70
C ASP A 79 -10.21 10.62 6.89
N HIS A 80 -11.35 10.80 7.54
CA HIS A 80 -12.66 10.77 6.86
C HIS A 80 -12.80 11.91 5.85
N ARG A 81 -12.35 13.12 6.18
CA ARG A 81 -12.31 14.27 5.25
C ARG A 81 -11.40 13.99 4.06
N ALA A 82 -10.24 13.38 4.28
CA ALA A 82 -9.32 13.00 3.21
C ALA A 82 -9.96 11.97 2.26
N THR A 83 -10.60 10.92 2.80
CA THR A 83 -11.34 9.93 1.98
C THR A 83 -12.46 10.61 1.19
N ALA A 84 -13.26 11.45 1.83
CA ALA A 84 -14.38 12.15 1.17
C ALA A 84 -13.89 13.06 0.04
N ARG A 85 -12.73 13.71 0.20
CA ARG A 85 -12.11 14.54 -0.85
C ARG A 85 -11.73 13.72 -2.08
N LEU A 86 -11.16 12.53 -1.89
CA LEU A 86 -10.82 11.63 -3.00
C LEU A 86 -12.08 11.11 -3.71
N ALA A 87 -13.08 10.69 -2.92
CA ALA A 87 -14.36 10.21 -3.46
C ALA A 87 -15.14 11.29 -4.22
N ALA A 88 -15.04 12.56 -3.80
CA ALA A 88 -15.64 13.68 -4.53
C ALA A 88 -14.98 13.91 -5.90
N ALA A 89 -13.69 13.62 -6.05
CA ALA A 89 -12.97 13.72 -7.32
C ALA A 89 -13.19 12.50 -8.22
N TRP A 90 -13.30 11.31 -7.64
CA TRP A 90 -13.64 10.07 -8.36
C TRP A 90 -14.31 9.08 -7.41
N ALA A 91 -15.62 8.88 -7.61
CA ALA A 91 -16.46 8.14 -6.66
C ALA A 91 -16.33 6.60 -6.74
N GLU A 92 -15.77 6.08 -7.83
CA GLU A 92 -15.77 4.63 -8.11
C GLU A 92 -14.76 3.84 -7.26
N PRO A 93 -13.49 4.26 -7.08
CA PRO A 93 -12.55 3.48 -6.29
C PRO A 93 -12.94 3.47 -4.79
N PRO A 94 -12.74 2.34 -4.10
CA PRO A 94 -12.98 2.23 -2.66
C PRO A 94 -11.85 2.90 -1.85
N TRP A 95 -11.84 4.23 -1.81
CA TRP A 95 -10.78 5.02 -1.19
C TRP A 95 -10.68 4.84 0.33
N GLU A 96 -9.47 4.53 0.82
CA GLU A 96 -9.14 4.51 2.23
C GLU A 96 -7.95 5.44 2.54
N ALA A 97 -8.23 6.71 2.85
CA ALA A 97 -7.22 7.66 3.27
C ALA A 97 -6.89 7.53 4.77
N ARG A 98 -5.60 7.44 5.11
CA ARG A 98 -5.11 7.35 6.49
C ARG A 98 -3.88 8.21 6.71
N ASN A 99 -3.96 9.14 7.66
CA ASN A 99 -2.82 9.94 8.09
C ASN A 99 -1.85 9.08 8.91
N GLN A 100 -0.66 8.87 8.38
CA GLN A 100 0.37 8.08 9.05
C GLN A 100 0.95 8.78 10.28
N ALA A 101 0.94 10.11 10.32
CA ALA A 101 1.35 10.85 11.51
C ALA A 101 0.43 10.56 12.72
N ALA A 102 -0.83 10.21 12.47
CA ALA A 102 -1.85 9.99 13.50
C ALA A 102 -1.91 8.54 14.02
N VAL A 103 -1.22 7.57 13.42
CA VAL A 103 -1.44 6.14 13.71
C VAL A 103 -1.21 5.80 15.19
N HIS A 104 -0.18 6.42 15.80
CA HIS A 104 0.13 6.24 17.22
C HIS A 104 -0.99 6.66 18.19
N THR A 105 -1.94 7.51 17.75
CA THR A 105 -3.04 7.99 18.60
C THR A 105 -4.20 7.00 18.72
N TRP A 106 -4.29 6.02 17.82
CA TRP A 106 -5.45 5.10 17.74
C TRP A 106 -5.09 3.63 17.54
N TYR A 107 -3.86 3.28 17.15
CA TYR A 107 -3.52 1.91 16.77
C TYR A 107 -3.77 0.90 17.90
N ALA A 108 -3.20 1.16 19.08
CA ALA A 108 -3.33 0.28 20.24
C ALA A 108 -4.79 0.16 20.73
N SER A 109 -5.58 1.23 20.67
CA SER A 109 -7.00 1.16 21.07
C SER A 109 -7.85 0.39 20.07
N LYS A 110 -7.50 0.43 18.77
CA LYS A 110 -8.22 -0.29 17.72
C LYS A 110 -7.87 -1.78 17.64
N PHE A 111 -6.59 -2.12 17.80
CA PHE A 111 -6.09 -3.48 17.57
C PHE A 111 -5.64 -4.20 18.85
N GLY A 112 -5.62 -3.51 19.99
CA GLY A 112 -5.01 -4.01 21.22
C GLY A 112 -3.48 -3.91 21.19
N GLY A 113 -2.84 -4.30 22.30
CA GLY A 113 -1.39 -4.29 22.45
C GLY A 113 -0.82 -2.95 22.94
N ASP A 114 0.50 -2.83 22.85
CA ASP A 114 1.24 -1.67 23.36
C ASP A 114 1.11 -0.45 22.43
N PRO A 115 1.17 0.78 22.98
CA PRO A 115 1.29 1.99 22.19
C PRO A 115 2.50 1.92 21.25
N ILE A 116 2.29 2.34 20.00
CA ILE A 116 3.38 2.45 19.03
C ILE A 116 3.95 3.87 19.02
N PRO A 117 5.24 4.06 18.70
CA PRO A 117 5.81 5.41 18.55
C PRO A 117 5.18 6.15 17.36
N ALA A 118 5.17 7.48 17.43
CA ALA A 118 4.79 8.32 16.30
C ALA A 118 5.79 8.13 15.15
N TYR A 119 5.28 7.86 13.95
CA TYR A 119 6.09 7.83 12.74
C TYR A 119 6.55 9.24 12.36
N ARG A 120 7.72 9.33 11.72
CA ARG A 120 8.31 10.59 11.26
C ARG A 120 8.14 10.83 9.76
N SER A 121 7.69 9.80 9.01
CA SER A 121 7.44 9.88 7.57
C SER A 121 6.52 8.74 7.10
N VAL A 122 6.02 8.85 5.86
CA VAL A 122 5.35 7.72 5.19
C VAL A 122 6.27 6.52 5.05
N ALA A 123 7.57 6.72 4.76
CA ALA A 123 8.52 5.62 4.59
C ALA A 123 8.64 4.75 5.85
N GLU A 124 8.66 5.36 7.04
CA GLU A 124 8.63 4.62 8.31
C GLU A 124 7.33 3.85 8.50
N ALA A 125 6.20 4.47 8.18
CA ALA A 125 4.90 3.82 8.30
C ALA A 125 4.76 2.62 7.34
N VAL A 126 5.18 2.78 6.08
CA VAL A 126 5.21 1.71 5.06
C VAL A 126 6.12 0.56 5.50
N ALA A 127 7.24 0.85 6.15
CA ALA A 127 8.15 -0.16 6.67
C ALA A 127 7.53 -1.04 7.77
N THR A 128 6.40 -0.65 8.35
CA THR A 128 5.67 -1.44 9.36
C THR A 128 4.50 -2.24 8.79
N TRP A 129 4.29 -2.23 7.48
CA TRP A 129 3.15 -2.92 6.89
C TRP A 129 3.28 -4.45 6.96
N PRO A 130 2.15 -5.18 7.04
CA PRO A 130 2.12 -6.56 7.57
C PRO A 130 2.89 -7.61 6.75
N GLU A 131 3.04 -7.37 5.44
CA GLU A 131 3.78 -8.24 4.52
C GLU A 131 4.83 -7.42 3.76
N TYR A 132 6.01 -7.98 3.52
CA TYR A 132 7.06 -7.28 2.75
C TYR A 132 6.62 -6.95 1.32
N ALA A 133 5.83 -7.82 0.69
CA ALA A 133 5.25 -7.56 -0.64
C ALA A 133 4.24 -6.40 -0.63
N THR A 134 3.59 -6.11 0.51
CA THR A 134 2.68 -4.99 0.61
C THR A 134 3.38 -3.72 1.06
N ALA A 135 4.53 -3.79 1.73
CA ALA A 135 5.39 -2.67 2.19
C ALA A 135 6.04 -1.86 1.04
N VAL A 136 5.22 -1.44 0.08
CA VAL A 136 5.56 -0.66 -1.10
C VAL A 136 4.45 0.35 -1.34
N ALA A 137 4.82 1.60 -1.58
CA ALA A 137 3.91 2.67 -1.99
C ALA A 137 4.48 3.47 -3.15
N VAL A 138 3.62 4.07 -3.97
CA VAL A 138 4.00 4.90 -5.12
C VAL A 138 3.20 6.19 -5.13
N ARG A 139 3.76 7.24 -5.74
CA ARG A 139 3.07 8.51 -5.98
C ARG A 139 3.53 9.14 -7.28
N LEU A 140 2.70 10.03 -7.83
CA LEU A 140 3.14 10.93 -8.88
C LEU A 140 3.78 12.17 -8.28
N ARG A 141 4.94 12.58 -8.80
CA ARG A 141 5.55 13.87 -8.46
C ARG A 141 4.69 15.02 -8.99
N PRO A 142 4.75 16.21 -8.36
CA PRO A 142 4.15 17.42 -8.92
C PRO A 142 4.62 17.74 -10.34
N THR A 143 5.90 17.45 -10.64
CA THR A 143 6.53 17.68 -11.96
C THR A 143 6.31 16.54 -12.96
N GLY A 144 5.52 15.52 -12.59
CA GLY A 144 5.37 14.28 -13.35
C GLY A 144 6.43 13.23 -12.99
N GLY A 145 6.14 11.98 -13.38
CA GLY A 145 6.95 10.80 -13.05
C GLY A 145 6.55 10.12 -11.75
N LEU A 146 6.84 8.82 -11.66
CA LEU A 146 6.46 7.96 -10.54
C LEU A 146 7.61 7.82 -9.53
N GLU A 147 7.33 8.18 -8.27
CA GLU A 147 8.18 7.86 -7.12
C GLU A 147 7.75 6.53 -6.50
N VAL A 148 8.73 5.80 -5.97
CA VAL A 148 8.53 4.51 -5.30
C VAL A 148 9.13 4.59 -3.91
N CYS A 149 8.34 4.22 -2.90
CA CYS A 149 8.74 4.00 -1.52
C CYS A 149 8.72 2.49 -1.23
N ALA A 150 9.89 1.87 -1.18
CA ALA A 150 10.05 0.44 -0.95
C ALA A 150 11.17 0.19 0.08
N PRO A 151 10.92 0.39 1.39
CA PRO A 151 11.95 0.34 2.45
C PRO A 151 12.69 -1.01 2.54
N TYR A 152 12.09 -2.10 2.06
CA TYR A 152 12.72 -3.43 2.00
C TYR A 152 13.05 -3.89 0.57
N GLY A 153 12.98 -2.98 -0.40
CA GLY A 153 13.09 -3.29 -1.82
C GLY A 153 11.80 -3.90 -2.39
N LEU A 154 11.87 -4.28 -3.67
CA LEU A 154 10.71 -4.75 -4.45
C LEU A 154 10.68 -6.28 -4.64
N GLY A 155 11.64 -7.00 -4.06
CA GLY A 155 11.84 -8.44 -4.33
C GLY A 155 10.62 -9.30 -4.03
N ASP A 156 9.96 -9.08 -2.90
CA ASP A 156 8.79 -9.88 -2.51
C ASP A 156 7.54 -9.51 -3.34
N LEU A 157 7.37 -8.23 -3.68
CA LEU A 157 6.28 -7.78 -4.54
C LEU A 157 6.45 -8.33 -5.96
N LEU A 158 7.59 -8.08 -6.60
CA LEU A 158 7.83 -8.50 -7.98
C LEU A 158 8.04 -10.01 -8.10
N GLY A 159 8.60 -10.65 -7.08
CA GLY A 159 8.85 -12.09 -7.04
C GLY A 159 7.63 -12.93 -6.64
N GLY A 160 6.49 -12.32 -6.34
CA GLY A 160 5.28 -13.06 -5.95
C GLY A 160 5.44 -13.78 -4.61
N VAL A 161 6.07 -13.15 -3.61
CA VAL A 161 6.36 -13.78 -2.32
C VAL A 161 5.51 -13.14 -1.22
N TRP A 162 4.57 -13.91 -0.67
CA TRP A 162 3.87 -13.55 0.55
C TRP A 162 4.74 -13.92 1.75
N ARG A 163 5.41 -12.92 2.35
CA ARG A 163 6.25 -13.09 3.54
C ARG A 163 5.87 -12.06 4.60
N HIS A 164 5.72 -12.55 5.83
CA HIS A 164 5.37 -11.75 7.00
C HIS A 164 6.47 -10.76 7.38
N ASN A 165 6.08 -9.50 7.63
CA ASN A 165 6.92 -8.49 8.25
C ASN A 165 6.59 -8.38 9.75
N PRO A 166 7.52 -8.74 10.66
CA PRO A 166 7.27 -8.77 12.11
C PRO A 166 7.26 -7.40 12.78
N ALA A 167 7.48 -6.30 12.03
CA ALA A 167 7.60 -4.96 12.58
C ALA A 167 6.37 -4.45 13.34
N ARG A 168 5.17 -5.00 13.08
CA ARG A 168 3.92 -4.51 13.67
C ARG A 168 2.86 -5.57 13.93
N VAL A 169 2.73 -6.54 13.03
CA VAL A 169 1.76 -7.62 13.21
C VAL A 169 2.47 -8.82 13.84
N ASP A 170 1.78 -9.54 14.72
CA ASP A 170 2.30 -10.80 15.24
C ASP A 170 2.02 -11.95 14.27
N VAL A 171 2.57 -13.13 14.57
CA VAL A 171 2.38 -14.35 13.78
C VAL A 171 0.90 -14.74 13.69
N ALA A 172 0.14 -14.55 14.77
CA ALA A 172 -1.29 -14.90 14.81
C ALA A 172 -2.10 -14.06 13.82
N LEU A 173 -1.92 -12.73 13.83
CA LEU A 173 -2.54 -11.80 12.90
C LEU A 173 -2.04 -12.03 11.47
N SER A 174 -0.76 -12.35 11.29
CA SER A 174 -0.23 -12.73 9.97
C SER A 174 -0.95 -13.95 9.38
N ARG A 175 -1.15 -15.01 10.19
CA ARG A 175 -1.92 -16.21 9.77
C ARG A 175 -3.38 -15.88 9.43
N GLN A 176 -4.03 -15.01 10.20
CA GLN A 176 -5.39 -14.55 9.91
C GLN A 176 -5.46 -13.81 8.56
N ARG A 177 -4.49 -12.92 8.29
CA ARG A 177 -4.39 -12.20 7.02
C ARG A 177 -4.15 -13.16 5.86
N LEU A 178 -3.23 -14.11 6.01
CA LEU A 178 -2.98 -15.14 5.00
C LEU A 178 -4.26 -15.94 4.67
N ALA A 179 -5.01 -16.37 5.69
CA ALA A 179 -6.26 -17.11 5.52
C ALA A 179 -7.39 -16.27 4.88
N ARG A 180 -7.41 -14.95 5.14
CA ARG A 180 -8.35 -14.00 4.53
C ARG A 180 -8.03 -13.74 3.06
N HIS A 181 -6.76 -13.51 2.73
CA HIS A 181 -6.34 -13.09 1.40
C HIS A 181 -6.09 -14.24 0.43
N ARG A 182 -5.74 -15.43 0.94
CA ARG A 182 -5.52 -16.68 0.18
C ARG A 182 -4.70 -16.46 -1.11
N PRO A 183 -3.51 -15.85 -1.02
CA PRO A 183 -2.74 -15.40 -2.17
C PRO A 183 -2.45 -16.53 -3.17
N ALA A 184 -2.03 -17.71 -2.70
CA ALA A 184 -1.76 -18.86 -3.57
C ALA A 184 -3.00 -19.45 -4.25
N GLN A 185 -4.21 -19.15 -3.78
CA GLN A 185 -5.45 -19.53 -4.47
C GLN A 185 -5.83 -18.51 -5.53
N ARG A 186 -5.60 -17.21 -5.26
CA ARG A 186 -5.89 -16.13 -6.19
C ARG A 186 -4.86 -16.03 -7.33
N TRP A 187 -3.60 -16.33 -7.04
CA TRP A 187 -2.49 -16.30 -7.99
C TRP A 187 -1.64 -17.56 -7.80
N PRO A 188 -1.88 -18.64 -8.57
CA PRO A 188 -1.22 -19.93 -8.36
C PRO A 188 0.32 -19.90 -8.40
N GLY A 189 0.93 -18.89 -9.04
CA GLY A 189 2.38 -18.73 -9.12
C GLY A 189 3.05 -18.04 -7.91
N VAL A 190 2.28 -17.57 -6.92
CA VAL A 190 2.85 -16.88 -5.75
C VAL A 190 3.29 -17.85 -4.67
N THR A 191 4.45 -17.59 -4.08
CA THR A 191 5.04 -18.36 -2.99
C THR A 191 4.58 -17.78 -1.66
N VAL A 192 4.14 -18.64 -0.74
CA VAL A 192 3.83 -18.26 0.63
C VAL A 192 4.91 -18.79 1.56
N ILE A 193 5.50 -17.89 2.35
CA ILE A 193 6.41 -18.25 3.44
C ILE A 193 5.58 -18.30 4.72
N ASP A 194 5.57 -19.44 5.42
CA ASP A 194 4.85 -19.57 6.68
C ASP A 194 5.36 -18.52 7.68
N PRO A 195 4.47 -17.72 8.30
CA PRO A 195 4.85 -16.72 9.29
C PRO A 195 5.42 -17.29 10.60
N GLY A 196 5.41 -18.61 10.83
CA GLY A 196 6.03 -19.22 12.02
C GLY A 196 6.55 -20.63 11.79
#